data_AF-F5GX86-F1
#
_entry.id   AF-F5GX86-F1
#
_cell.length_a   1.000
_cell.length_b   1.000
_cell.length_c   1.000
_cell.angle_alpha   90.00
_cell.angle_beta   90.00
_cell.angle_gamma   90.00
#
_symmetry.space_group_name_H-M   'P 1'
#
loop_
_entity.id
_entity.type
_entity.pdbx_description
1 polymer ?
#
loop_
_entity_poly.entity_id
_entity_poly.type
_entity_poly.pdbx_seq_one_letter_code
_entity_poly.pdbx_strand_id
1 'polypeptide(L)'
;MVSDLVSQNINVFLRNTVKVTGVVVFMFSLSWQLSLVTFMGFPIIMMVSNIYGKYYKRLSKEVQNALARASNTAEETISAMKTVRSFANEEEEAEVYLRKLQQVYKLNRKEAAAYMYYVWGSGLTLLVVQVSILYYGGHLVISGQMTSGNLIAFIIYEFVLGDCMESVGSVYSGLMQGVGAA
;
A
#
# COMPACT_ATOMS: atom_id res chain seq x y z
N MET A 1 15.52 6.87 20.95
CA MET A 1 15.15 6.04 19.78
C MET A 1 13.71 5.53 19.84
N VAL A 2 13.31 4.64 20.76
CA VAL A 2 11.90 4.20 20.85
C VAL A 2 10.95 5.35 21.21
N SER A 3 11.34 6.23 22.14
CA SER A 3 10.56 7.41 22.53
C SER A 3 10.43 8.46 21.41
N ASP A 4 11.45 8.59 20.55
CA ASP A 4 11.43 9.51 19.39
C ASP A 4 10.50 8.98 18.31
N LEU A 5 10.54 7.66 18.04
CA LEU A 5 9.63 6.99 17.11
C LEU A 5 8.18 7.09 17.57
N VAL A 6 7.91 6.90 18.86
CA VAL A 6 6.54 7.02 19.41
C VAL A 6 6.06 8.46 19.34
N SER A 7 6.88 9.43 19.75
CA SER A 7 6.52 10.86 19.72
C SER A 7 6.30 11.37 18.29
N GLN A 8 7.13 10.95 17.34
CA GLN A 8 7.00 11.31 15.93
C GLN A 8 5.75 10.69 15.30
N ASN A 9 5.47 9.41 15.56
CA ASN A 9 4.26 8.76 15.06
C ASN A 9 2.99 9.39 15.62
N ILE A 10 2.97 9.73 16.91
CA ILE A 10 1.85 10.43 17.55
C ILE A 10 1.64 11.82 16.93
N ASN A 11 2.72 12.58 16.71
CA ASN A 11 2.64 13.90 16.09
C ASN A 11 2.07 13.84 14.66
N VAL A 12 2.57 12.90 13.84
CA VAL A 12 2.08 12.69 12.47
C VAL A 12 0.61 12.27 12.48
N PHE A 13 0.23 11.37 13.38
CA PHE A 13 -1.16 10.93 13.52
C PHE A 13 -2.09 12.10 13.88
N LEU A 14 -1.78 12.84 14.95
CA LEU A 14 -2.56 14.01 15.37
C LEU A 14 -2.66 15.06 14.26
N ARG A 15 -1.55 15.41 13.63
CA ARG A 15 -1.50 16.35 12.51
C ARG A 15 -2.39 15.91 11.36
N ASN A 16 -2.34 14.63 11.00
CA ASN A 16 -3.16 14.10 9.91
C ASN A 16 -4.65 14.04 10.30
N THR A 17 -5.00 13.67 11.53
CA THR A 17 -6.40 13.68 12.00
C THR A 17 -6.99 15.09 11.96
N VAL A 18 -6.24 16.11 12.42
CA VAL A 18 -6.67 17.51 12.36
C VAL A 18 -6.82 17.96 10.91
N LYS A 19 -5.86 17.63 10.03
CA LYS A 19 -5.94 17.95 8.61
C LYS A 19 -7.13 17.31 7.92
N VAL A 20 -7.34 16.01 8.08
CA VAL A 20 -8.46 15.27 7.48
C VAL A 20 -9.78 15.91 7.91
N THR A 21 -9.94 16.15 9.22
CA THR A 21 -11.16 16.77 9.74
C THR A 21 -11.39 18.16 9.15
N GLY A 22 -10.35 19.00 9.11
CA GLY A 22 -10.43 20.33 8.52
C GLY A 22 -10.79 20.29 7.03
N VAL A 23 -10.08 19.48 6.25
CA VAL A 23 -10.29 19.32 4.81
C VAL A 23 -11.69 18.84 4.51
N VAL A 24 -12.20 17.83 5.22
CA VAL A 24 -13.56 17.33 5.03
C VAL A 24 -14.58 18.43 5.31
N VAL A 25 -14.45 19.17 6.41
CA VAL A 25 -15.36 20.28 6.74
C VAL A 25 -15.33 21.37 5.67
N PHE A 26 -14.15 21.76 5.18
CA PHE A 26 -14.02 22.73 4.09
C PHE A 26 -14.62 22.24 2.77
N MET A 27 -14.40 20.97 2.40
CA MET A 27 -14.97 20.38 1.19
C MET A 27 -16.52 20.39 1.22
N PHE A 28 -17.11 19.97 2.33
CA PHE A 28 -18.57 20.01 2.51
C PHE A 28 -19.13 21.44 2.50
N SER A 29 -18.37 22.41 3.04
CA SER A 29 -18.78 23.83 3.06
C SER A 29 -18.71 24.47 1.68
N LEU A 30 -17.78 24.03 0.82
CA LEU A 30 -17.66 24.50 -0.57
C LEU A 30 -18.78 23.95 -1.46
N SER A 31 -18.96 22.63 -1.45
CA SER A 31 -20.02 21.97 -2.22
C SER A 31 -20.31 20.59 -1.66
N TRP A 32 -21.53 20.42 -1.16
CA TRP A 32 -22.01 19.13 -0.65
C TRP A 32 -22.16 18.08 -1.77
N GLN A 33 -22.47 18.52 -3.00
CA GLN A 33 -22.65 17.61 -4.15
C GLN A 33 -21.33 17.00 -4.60
N LEU A 34 -20.28 17.82 -4.74
CA LEU A 34 -18.95 17.32 -5.10
C LEU A 34 -18.36 16.45 -4.00
N SER A 35 -18.56 16.86 -2.74
CA SER A 35 -18.13 16.06 -1.59
C SER A 35 -18.75 14.66 -1.62
N LEU A 36 -20.05 14.53 -1.90
CA LEU A 36 -20.70 13.22 -2.01
C LEU A 36 -20.08 12.34 -3.09
N VAL A 37 -19.74 12.89 -4.26
CA VAL A 37 -19.09 12.14 -5.34
C VAL A 37 -17.73 11.61 -4.88
N THR A 38 -16.91 12.46 -4.26
CA THR A 38 -15.60 12.07 -3.71
C THR A 38 -15.75 11.00 -2.62
N PHE A 39 -16.68 11.19 -1.68
CA PHE A 39 -16.96 10.25 -0.59
C PHE A 39 -17.52 8.91 -1.07
N MET A 40 -18.18 8.86 -2.22
CA MET A 40 -18.64 7.62 -2.82
C MET A 40 -17.49 6.82 -3.47
N GLY A 41 -16.43 7.50 -3.93
CA GLY A 41 -15.21 6.86 -4.45
C GLY A 41 -14.36 6.21 -3.35
N PHE A 42 -14.27 6.82 -2.17
CA PHE A 42 -13.50 6.32 -1.02
C PHE A 42 -13.78 4.87 -0.61
N PRO A 43 -15.04 4.41 -0.39
CA PRO A 43 -15.32 3.04 0.02
C PRO A 43 -14.91 2.01 -1.04
N ILE A 44 -15.02 2.37 -2.33
CA ILE A 44 -14.58 1.50 -3.44
C ILE A 44 -13.07 1.28 -3.35
N ILE A 45 -12.30 2.36 -3.19
CA ILE A 45 -10.84 2.31 -3.03
C ILE A 45 -10.45 1.53 -1.78
N MET A 46 -11.11 1.78 -0.64
CA MET A 46 -10.85 1.05 0.61
C MET A 46 -11.15 -0.45 0.48
N MET A 47 -12.21 -0.84 -0.23
CA MET A 47 -12.58 -2.24 -0.42
C MET A 47 -11.54 -2.97 -1.28
N VAL A 48 -11.14 -2.39 -2.41
CA VAL A 48 -10.09 -2.92 -3.29
C VAL A 48 -8.76 -3.04 -2.54
N SER A 49 -8.38 -1.99 -1.80
CA SER A 49 -7.15 -1.97 -1.01
C SER A 49 -7.12 -3.04 0.08
N ASN A 50 -8.25 -3.28 0.77
CA ASN A 50 -8.34 -4.34 1.78
C ASN A 50 -8.19 -5.76 1.18
N ILE A 51 -8.84 -6.02 0.05
CA ILE A 51 -8.75 -7.31 -0.64
C ILE A 51 -7.31 -7.55 -1.11
N TYR A 52 -6.73 -6.55 -1.77
CA TYR A 52 -5.35 -6.59 -2.22
C TYR A 52 -4.36 -6.76 -1.06
N GLY A 53 -4.52 -6.00 0.02
CA GLY A 53 -3.66 -6.06 1.19
C GLY A 53 -3.67 -7.44 1.86
N LYS A 54 -4.83 -8.09 1.97
CA LYS A 54 -4.93 -9.48 2.48
C LYS A 54 -4.24 -10.48 1.56
N TYR A 55 -4.43 -10.33 0.25
CA TYR A 55 -3.79 -11.19 -0.75
C TYR A 55 -2.26 -11.03 -0.74
N TYR A 56 -1.79 -9.78 -0.74
CA TYR A 56 -0.39 -9.42 -0.66
C TYR A 56 0.28 -9.97 0.60
N LYS A 57 -0.35 -9.82 1.77
CA LYS A 57 0.18 -10.36 3.04
C LYS A 57 0.31 -11.88 3.03
N ARG A 58 -0.64 -12.60 2.41
CA ARG A 58 -0.55 -14.07 2.26
C ARG A 58 0.62 -14.46 1.36
N LEU A 59 0.75 -13.80 0.21
CA LEU A 59 1.79 -14.10 -0.76
C LEU A 59 3.20 -13.78 -0.22
N SER A 60 3.35 -12.63 0.45
CA SER A 60 4.60 -12.26 1.12
C SER A 60 5.00 -13.29 2.18
N LYS A 61 4.03 -13.82 2.95
CA LYS A 61 4.29 -14.91 3.91
C LYS A 61 4.71 -16.21 3.23
N GLU A 62 4.13 -16.54 2.07
CA GLU A 62 4.57 -17.70 1.27
C GLU A 62 6.00 -17.53 0.73
N VAL A 63 6.34 -16.33 0.24
CA VAL A 63 7.71 -15.99 -0.20
C VAL A 63 8.69 -16.14 0.96
N GLN A 64 8.40 -15.57 2.13
CA GLN A 64 9.25 -15.69 3.32
C GLN A 64 9.42 -17.14 3.76
N ASN A 65 8.35 -17.94 3.80
CA ASN A 65 8.43 -19.36 4.14
C ASN A 65 9.25 -20.16 3.12
N ALA A 66 9.12 -19.86 1.83
CA ALA A 66 9.90 -20.52 0.78
C ALA A 66 11.39 -20.15 0.88
N LEU A 67 11.69 -18.89 1.17
CA LEU A 67 13.05 -18.41 1.40
C LEU A 67 13.65 -19.07 2.65
N ALA A 68 12.93 -19.13 3.77
CA ALA A 68 13.38 -19.81 4.98
C ALA A 68 13.71 -21.28 4.73
N ARG A 69 12.90 -22.00 3.94
CA ARG A 69 13.21 -23.38 3.55
C ARG A 69 14.48 -23.49 2.71
N ALA A 70 14.71 -22.56 1.78
CA ALA A 70 15.94 -22.52 0.99
C ALA A 70 17.15 -22.25 1.89
N SER A 71 17.07 -21.26 2.78
CA SER A 71 18.12 -20.91 3.75
C SER A 71 18.45 -22.06 4.69
N ASN A 72 17.45 -22.75 5.27
CA ASN A 72 17.69 -23.91 6.11
C ASN A 72 18.43 -25.04 5.37
N THR A 73 18.14 -25.22 4.08
CA THR A 73 18.84 -26.23 3.26
C THR A 73 20.30 -25.83 3.07
N ALA A 74 20.55 -24.57 2.73
CA ALA A 74 21.92 -24.08 2.60
C ALA A 74 22.69 -24.21 3.93
N GLU A 75 22.05 -23.89 5.05
CA GLU A 75 22.65 -24.01 6.38
C GLU A 75 22.98 -25.47 6.72
N GLU A 76 22.08 -26.42 6.42
CA GLU A 76 22.30 -27.85 6.59
C GLU A 76 23.46 -28.36 5.73
N THR A 77 23.48 -28.03 4.43
CA THR A 77 24.56 -28.41 3.51
C THR A 77 25.91 -27.82 3.95
N ILE A 78 25.95 -26.56 4.38
CA ILE A 78 27.18 -25.89 4.86
C ILE A 78 27.65 -26.50 6.19
N SER A 79 26.74 -26.78 7.11
CA SER A 79 27.07 -27.42 8.39
C SER A 79 27.61 -28.84 8.18
N ALA A 80 27.06 -29.58 7.22
CA ALA A 80 27.48 -30.91 6.83
C ALA A 80 28.53 -30.94 5.69
N MET A 81 29.23 -29.83 5.41
CA MET A 81 30.11 -29.71 4.24
C MET A 81 31.19 -30.79 4.17
N LYS A 82 31.73 -31.24 5.33
CA LYS A 82 32.69 -32.36 5.37
C LYS A 82 32.11 -33.65 4.81
N THR A 83 30.83 -33.93 5.08
CA THR A 83 30.10 -35.09 4.57
C THR A 83 29.83 -34.93 3.08
N VAL A 84 29.38 -33.77 2.63
CA VAL A 84 29.13 -33.50 1.19
C VAL A 84 30.39 -33.71 0.36
N ARG A 85 31.55 -33.23 0.86
CA ARG A 85 32.86 -33.43 0.21
C ARG A 85 33.33 -34.87 0.23
N SER A 86 33.04 -35.61 1.30
CA SER A 86 33.34 -37.04 1.40
C SER A 86 32.61 -37.86 0.32
N PHE A 87 31.43 -37.42 -0.11
CA PHE A 87 30.64 -38.07 -1.16
C PHE A 87 30.78 -37.40 -2.54
N ALA A 88 31.53 -36.31 -2.65
CA ALA A 88 31.68 -35.50 -3.87
C ALA A 88 30.34 -34.99 -4.48
N ASN A 89 29.31 -34.77 -3.64
CA ASN A 89 27.96 -34.38 -4.05
C ASN A 89 27.70 -32.85 -4.01
N GLU A 90 28.72 -32.02 -4.21
CA GLU A 90 28.59 -30.56 -4.13
C GLU A 90 27.63 -30.00 -5.20
N GLU A 91 27.68 -30.52 -6.43
CA GLU A 91 26.81 -30.09 -7.53
C GLU A 91 25.34 -30.47 -7.32
N GLU A 92 25.08 -31.67 -6.80
CA GLU A 92 23.72 -32.15 -6.55
C GLU A 92 23.02 -31.30 -5.47
N GLU A 93 23.72 -31.00 -4.37
CA GLU A 93 23.24 -30.12 -3.31
C GLU A 93 23.02 -28.68 -3.82
N ALA A 94 23.89 -28.18 -4.70
CA ALA A 94 23.71 -26.89 -5.36
C ALA A 94 22.46 -26.86 -6.24
N GLU A 95 22.16 -27.92 -6.98
CA GLU A 95 20.93 -28.03 -7.78
C GLU A 95 19.67 -28.11 -6.91
N VAL A 96 19.72 -28.81 -5.76
CA VAL A 96 18.62 -28.83 -4.77
C VAL A 96 18.33 -27.41 -4.28
N TYR A 97 19.37 -26.66 -3.90
CA TYR A 97 19.22 -25.27 -3.48
C TYR A 97 18.66 -24.39 -4.61
N LEU A 98 19.17 -24.54 -5.84
CA LEU A 98 18.73 -23.77 -7.01
C LEU A 98 17.25 -24.01 -7.33
N ARG A 99 16.76 -25.26 -7.21
CA ARG A 99 15.33 -25.58 -7.37
C ARG A 99 14.46 -24.88 -6.32
N LYS A 100 14.90 -24.83 -5.06
CA LYS A 100 14.19 -24.11 -3.99
C LYS A 100 14.18 -22.60 -4.26
N LEU A 101 15.27 -22.04 -4.77
CA LEU A 101 15.35 -20.62 -5.14
C LEU A 101 14.46 -20.28 -6.35
N GLN A 102 14.34 -21.17 -7.33
CA GLN A 102 13.40 -20.98 -8.44
C GLN A 102 11.94 -20.93 -7.96
N GLN A 103 11.58 -21.67 -6.91
CA GLN A 103 10.25 -21.59 -6.31
C GLN A 103 10.00 -20.22 -5.67
N VAL A 104 10.99 -19.68 -4.95
CA VAL A 104 10.96 -18.31 -4.40
C VAL A 104 10.80 -17.29 -5.53
N TYR A 105 11.55 -17.44 -6.62
CA TYR A 105 11.47 -16.55 -7.78
C TYR A 105 10.07 -16.54 -8.43
N LYS A 106 9.45 -17.72 -8.59
CA LYS A 106 8.08 -17.82 -9.14
C LYS A 106 7.06 -17.11 -8.25
N LEU A 107 7.18 -17.23 -6.93
CA LEU A 107 6.30 -16.54 -5.97
C LEU A 107 6.51 -15.03 -6.02
N ASN A 108 7.76 -14.55 -6.01
CA ASN A 108 8.08 -13.13 -6.15
C ASN A 108 7.55 -12.54 -7.46
N ARG A 109 7.66 -13.27 -8.57
CA ARG A 109 7.10 -12.83 -9.86
C ARG A 109 5.59 -12.68 -9.81
N LYS A 110 4.89 -13.60 -9.13
CA LYS A 110 3.43 -13.52 -8.92
C LYS A 110 3.06 -12.32 -8.03
N GLU A 111 3.89 -12.02 -7.03
CA GLU A 111 3.72 -10.87 -6.15
C GLU A 111 3.90 -9.56 -6.91
N ALA A 112 4.96 -9.44 -7.69
CA ALA A 112 5.21 -8.29 -8.55
C ALA A 112 4.08 -8.07 -9.57
N ALA A 113 3.58 -9.15 -10.20
CA ALA A 113 2.45 -9.07 -11.13
C ALA A 113 1.16 -8.56 -10.45
N ALA A 114 0.85 -9.06 -9.25
CA ALA A 114 -0.28 -8.59 -8.48
C ALA A 114 -0.13 -7.11 -8.08
N TYR A 115 1.08 -6.70 -7.68
CA TYR A 115 1.39 -5.31 -7.36
C TYR A 115 1.22 -4.38 -8.55
N MET A 116 1.72 -4.76 -9.73
CA MET A 116 1.53 -3.98 -10.95
C MET A 116 0.04 -3.80 -11.26
N TYR A 117 -0.75 -4.87 -11.17
CA TYR A 117 -2.20 -4.79 -11.40
C TYR A 117 -2.89 -3.86 -10.40
N TYR A 118 -2.50 -3.92 -9.12
CA TYR A 118 -3.03 -3.04 -8.09
C TYR A 118 -2.71 -1.57 -8.36
N VAL A 119 -1.43 -1.24 -8.61
CA VAL A 119 -0.99 0.14 -8.88
C VAL A 119 -1.71 0.71 -10.10
N TRP A 120 -1.82 -0.08 -11.17
CA TRP A 120 -2.55 0.34 -12.37
C TRP A 120 -4.05 0.52 -12.09
N GLY A 121 -4.68 -0.43 -11.41
CA GLY A 121 -6.10 -0.37 -11.08
C GLY A 121 -6.45 0.82 -10.16
N SER A 122 -5.64 1.06 -9.13
CA SER A 122 -5.83 2.20 -8.22
C SER A 122 -5.58 3.53 -8.92
N GLY A 123 -4.54 3.60 -9.76
CA GLY A 123 -4.22 4.81 -10.54
C GLY A 123 -5.33 5.17 -11.52
N LEU A 124 -5.84 4.20 -12.27
CA LEU A 124 -6.98 4.42 -13.18
C LEU A 124 -8.24 4.84 -12.43
N THR A 125 -8.51 4.23 -11.27
CA THR A 125 -9.67 4.61 -10.43
C THR A 125 -9.56 6.07 -9.98
N LEU A 126 -8.38 6.49 -9.52
CA LEU A 126 -8.14 7.86 -9.07
C LEU A 126 -8.30 8.88 -10.22
N LEU A 127 -7.79 8.56 -11.41
CA LEU A 127 -7.99 9.37 -12.61
C LEU A 127 -9.48 9.50 -12.98
N VAL A 128 -10.25 8.41 -12.89
CA VAL A 128 -11.70 8.43 -13.16
C VAL A 128 -12.43 9.33 -12.17
N VAL A 129 -12.09 9.28 -10.88
CA VAL A 129 -12.67 10.19 -9.86
C VAL A 129 -12.35 11.64 -10.20
N GLN A 130 -11.08 11.93 -10.51
CA GLN A 130 -10.64 13.29 -10.84
C GLN A 130 -11.33 13.85 -12.09
N VAL A 131 -11.47 13.04 -13.15
CA VAL A 131 -12.22 13.42 -14.35
C VAL A 131 -13.70 13.64 -14.04
N SER A 132 -14.30 12.82 -13.19
CA SER A 132 -15.70 12.97 -12.76
C SER A 132 -15.93 14.26 -11.99
N ILE A 133 -15.00 14.65 -11.12
CA ILE A 133 -15.02 15.91 -10.38
C ILE A 133 -14.85 17.10 -11.32
N LEU A 134 -13.95 17.00 -12.29
CA LEU A 134 -13.76 18.06 -13.29
C LEU A 134 -15.02 18.25 -14.14
N TYR A 135 -15.66 17.14 -14.56
CA TYR A 135 -16.87 17.16 -15.37
C TYR A 135 -18.06 17.76 -14.59
N TYR A 136 -18.35 17.22 -13.40
CA TYR A 136 -19.47 17.67 -12.58
C TYR A 136 -19.23 19.07 -11.99
N GLY A 137 -18.01 19.32 -11.52
CA GLY A 137 -17.59 20.61 -10.97
C GLY A 137 -17.57 21.70 -12.05
N GLY A 138 -17.13 21.38 -13.27
CA GLY A 138 -17.22 22.28 -14.41
C GLY A 138 -18.66 22.65 -14.74
N HIS A 139 -19.57 21.67 -14.77
CA HIS A 139 -21.01 21.94 -14.93
C HIS A 139 -21.55 22.86 -13.83
N LEU A 140 -21.13 22.64 -12.57
CA LEU A 140 -21.54 23.46 -11.43
C LEU A 140 -21.06 24.92 -11.56
N VAL A 141 -19.85 25.13 -12.08
CA VAL A 141 -19.30 26.47 -12.37
C VAL A 141 -20.08 27.17 -13.49
N ILE A 142 -20.41 26.45 -14.57
CA ILE A 142 -21.20 27.00 -15.68
C ILE A 142 -22.62 27.37 -15.22
N SER A 143 -23.21 26.58 -14.31
CA SER A 143 -24.53 26.84 -13.74
C SER A 143 -24.57 28.01 -12.73
N GLY A 144 -23.43 28.63 -12.43
CA GLY A 144 -23.32 29.74 -11.48
C GLY A 144 -23.45 29.36 -10.00
N GLN A 145 -23.55 28.05 -9.69
CA GLN A 145 -23.65 27.56 -8.31
C GLN A 145 -22.30 27.56 -7.58
N MET A 146 -21.18 27.62 -8.32
CA MET A 146 -19.84 27.62 -7.75
C MET A 146 -18.89 28.50 -8.58
N THR A 147 -17.92 29.14 -7.93
CA THR A 147 -16.86 29.89 -8.64
C THR A 147 -15.77 28.93 -9.13
N SER A 148 -15.05 29.30 -10.20
CA SER A 148 -13.88 28.55 -10.67
C SER A 148 -12.78 28.43 -9.60
N GLY A 149 -12.63 29.45 -8.76
CA GLY A 149 -11.70 29.43 -7.61
C GLY A 149 -12.06 28.36 -6.59
N ASN A 150 -13.35 28.18 -6.29
CA ASN A 150 -13.82 27.14 -5.38
C ASN A 150 -13.59 25.74 -5.95
N LEU A 151 -13.69 25.54 -7.28
CA LEU A 151 -13.37 24.26 -7.92
C LEU A 151 -11.88 23.92 -7.77
N ILE A 152 -11.00 24.88 -8.04
CA ILE A 152 -9.55 24.69 -7.90
C ILE A 152 -9.18 24.39 -6.44
N ALA A 153 -9.76 25.14 -5.50
CA ALA A 153 -9.57 24.89 -4.07
C ALA A 153 -10.05 23.48 -3.67
N PHE A 154 -11.19 23.04 -4.20
CA PHE A 154 -11.72 21.70 -3.95
C PHE A 154 -10.77 20.60 -4.44
N ILE A 155 -10.22 20.73 -5.65
CA ILE A 155 -9.23 19.77 -6.19
C ILE A 155 -7.97 19.73 -5.32
N ILE A 156 -7.48 20.88 -4.87
CA ILE A 156 -6.32 20.95 -3.97
C ILE A 156 -6.63 20.25 -2.64
N TYR A 157 -7.81 20.50 -2.06
CA TYR A 157 -8.24 19.86 -0.82
C TYR A 157 -8.39 18.33 -0.98
N GLU A 158 -8.89 17.86 -2.11
CA GLU A 158 -8.97 16.44 -2.43
C GLU A 158 -7.58 15.79 -2.48
N PHE A 159 -6.59 16.40 -3.15
CA PHE A 159 -5.21 15.90 -3.14
C PHE A 159 -4.63 15.83 -1.73
N VAL A 160 -4.83 16.88 -0.93
CA VAL A 160 -4.37 16.91 0.48
C VAL A 160 -5.07 15.80 1.30
N LEU A 161 -6.34 15.52 1.04
CA LEU A 161 -7.07 14.44 1.70
C LEU A 161 -6.48 13.07 1.35
N GLY A 162 -6.16 12.84 0.08
CA GLY A 162 -5.49 11.63 -0.42
C GLY A 162 -4.14 11.40 0.28
N ASP A 163 -3.28 12.42 0.29
CA ASP A 163 -1.96 12.37 0.94
C ASP A 163 -2.08 12.08 2.45
N CYS A 164 -3.06 12.69 3.13
CA CYS A 164 -3.29 12.44 4.54
C CYS A 164 -3.73 10.98 4.78
N MET A 165 -4.56 10.42 3.91
CA MET A 165 -4.98 9.01 4.04
C MET A 165 -3.83 8.04 3.80
N GLU A 166 -2.94 8.30 2.84
CA GLU A 166 -1.74 7.50 2.64
C GLU A 166 -0.81 7.58 3.86
N SER A 167 -0.62 8.78 4.41
CA SER A 167 0.20 8.99 5.60
C SER A 167 -0.40 8.35 6.87
N VAL A 168 -1.72 8.32 7.03
CA VAL A 168 -2.36 7.55 8.12
C VAL A 168 -2.21 6.04 7.88
N GLY A 169 -2.32 5.59 6.63
CA GLY A 169 -2.11 4.19 6.26
C GLY A 169 -0.70 3.69 6.58
N SER A 170 0.33 4.51 6.36
CA SER A 170 1.72 4.16 6.68
C SER A 170 2.01 4.15 8.19
N VAL A 171 1.39 5.03 8.96
CA VAL A 171 1.48 4.99 10.43
C VAL A 171 0.78 3.74 10.97
N TYR A 172 -0.40 3.40 10.44
CA TYR A 172 -1.14 2.20 10.86
C TYR A 172 -0.38 0.90 10.54
N SER A 173 0.23 0.82 9.35
CA SER A 173 1.06 -0.33 8.98
C SER A 173 2.33 -0.41 9.82
N GLY A 174 2.98 0.73 10.12
CA GLY A 174 4.13 0.81 11.02
C GLY A 174 3.81 0.39 12.44
N LEU A 175 2.66 0.80 12.99
CA LEU A 175 2.19 0.35 14.31
C LEU A 175 1.89 -1.15 14.34
N MET A 176 1.25 -1.70 13.28
CA MET A 176 1.03 -3.14 13.17
C MET A 176 2.33 -3.95 13.14
N GLN A 177 3.37 -3.43 12.46
CA GLN A 177 4.68 -4.08 12.44
C GLN A 177 5.36 -4.01 13.81
N GLY A 178 5.28 -2.86 14.50
CA GLY A 178 5.87 -2.68 15.83
C GLY A 178 5.21 -3.55 16.91
N VAL A 179 3.87 -3.67 16.91
CA VAL A 179 3.14 -4.52 17.87
C VAL A 179 3.30 -6.01 17.54
N GLY A 180 3.45 -6.38 16.26
CA GLY A 180 3.71 -7.77 15.86
C GLY A 180 5.15 -8.24 16.08
N ALA A 181 6.08 -7.33 16.35
CA ALA A 181 7.47 -7.62 16.68
C ALA A 181 7.75 -7.63 18.19
N ALA A 182 6.76 -7.27 19.02
CA ALA A 182 6.83 -7.27 20.48
C ALA A 182 6.19 -8.52 21.09
#